data_AF-A0A5B1R752-F1
#
_entry.id   AF-A0A5B1R752-F1
#
_cell.length_a   1.000
_cell.length_b   1.000
_cell.length_c   1.000
_cell.angle_alpha   90.00
_cell.angle_beta   90.00
_cell.angle_gamma   90.00
#
_symmetry.space_group_name_H-M   'P 1'
#
loop_
_entity.id
_entity.type
_entity.pdbx_description
1 polymer ?
#
loop_
_entity_poly.entity_id
_entity_poly.type
_entity_poly.pdbx_seq_one_letter_code
_entity_poly.pdbx_strand_id
1 'polypeptide(L)'
;MYGGSSQGTFPSISAQNLEKHGLDDFCYISLLYNPVGPREAGQPGLWFDTDPFNPTDDASRVFVRLRAGAWLYVGQYKFYNSADLSQTEWLLQPTQVRNTWTREIWRHSWGRRVRLRVTLRRELQRDPTPEEVKKATEAGKAFKDITPEDILQAYDQGEEHLYIAGMKCVGYDTEFQRKIAEGFLKWIPPPSRASRPKDARAREKKGKKRRAQERRTGSSEGDDDETR
;
A
#
# COMPACT_ATOMS: atom_id res chain seq x y z
N MET A 1 18.01 2.98 -14.06
CA MET A 1 17.06 1.88 -13.82
C MET A 1 15.87 2.46 -13.08
N TYR A 2 14.66 2.23 -13.59
CA TYR A 2 13.43 2.76 -13.04
C TYR A 2 12.89 1.76 -12.00
N GLY A 3 13.12 2.03 -10.71
CA GLY A 3 12.56 1.22 -9.61
C GLY A 3 13.58 0.48 -8.74
N GLY A 4 13.27 0.39 -7.44
CA GLY A 4 14.02 -0.27 -6.38
C GLY A 4 13.26 -0.26 -5.03
N SER A 5 13.16 -1.43 -4.36
CA SER A 5 12.32 -1.75 -3.18
C SER A 5 10.82 -2.00 -3.45
N SER A 6 10.03 -2.35 -2.43
CA SER A 6 8.58 -2.63 -2.51
C SER A 6 7.87 -1.43 -3.14
N GLN A 7 7.68 -1.46 -4.46
CA GLN A 7 7.05 -0.38 -5.18
C GLN A 7 5.61 -0.26 -4.70
N GLY A 8 5.23 0.94 -4.28
CA GLY A 8 3.81 1.28 -4.23
C GLY A 8 3.23 1.22 -5.65
N THR A 9 1.91 1.16 -5.76
CA THR A 9 1.23 1.17 -7.07
C THR A 9 1.62 2.41 -7.86
N PHE A 10 1.63 3.58 -7.22
CA PHE A 10 2.07 4.86 -7.78
C PHE A 10 3.24 5.39 -6.96
N PRO A 11 4.48 4.95 -7.24
CA PRO A 11 5.62 5.34 -6.44
C PRO A 11 6.02 6.79 -6.72
N SER A 12 6.30 7.57 -5.67
CA SER A 12 6.92 8.87 -5.82
C SER A 12 8.37 8.72 -6.30
N ILE A 13 8.74 9.48 -7.33
CA ILE A 13 10.11 9.51 -7.86
C ILE A 13 10.92 10.60 -7.15
N SER A 14 12.16 10.28 -6.75
CA SER A 14 13.03 11.28 -6.11
C SER A 14 13.45 12.36 -7.10
N ALA A 15 13.65 13.59 -6.61
CA ALA A 15 14.08 14.72 -7.45
C ALA A 15 15.32 14.40 -8.30
N GLN A 16 16.31 13.70 -7.74
CA GLN A 16 17.52 13.28 -8.48
C GLN A 16 17.22 12.33 -9.65
N ASN A 17 16.29 11.39 -9.48
CA ASN A 17 15.91 10.47 -10.56
C ASN A 17 15.05 11.19 -11.59
N LEU A 18 14.16 12.07 -11.13
CA LEU A 18 13.36 12.93 -12.01
C LEU A 18 14.24 13.85 -12.85
N GLU A 19 15.26 14.47 -12.27
CA GLU A 19 16.24 15.29 -13.03
C GLU A 19 17.01 14.45 -14.06
N LYS A 20 17.33 13.20 -13.71
CA LYS A 20 18.10 12.31 -14.58
C LYS A 20 17.33 11.83 -15.80
N HIS A 21 16.03 11.53 -15.67
CA HIS A 21 15.26 10.89 -16.74
C HIS A 21 13.95 11.58 -17.11
N GLY A 22 13.48 12.54 -16.31
CA GLY A 22 12.29 13.34 -16.61
C GLY A 22 10.98 12.58 -16.56
N LEU A 23 10.90 11.46 -15.82
CA LEU A 23 9.69 10.60 -15.78
C LEU A 23 9.20 10.47 -14.34
N ASP A 24 7.91 10.65 -14.10
CA ASP A 24 7.25 10.53 -12.79
C ASP A 24 5.90 9.78 -12.83
N ASP A 25 5.51 9.30 -14.00
CA ASP A 25 4.19 8.76 -14.32
C ASP A 25 4.13 7.22 -14.25
N PHE A 26 4.78 6.60 -13.26
CA PHE A 26 4.84 5.14 -13.16
C PHE A 26 3.66 4.53 -12.40
N CYS A 27 3.14 3.42 -12.92
CA CYS A 27 2.13 2.61 -12.26
C CYS A 27 2.55 1.13 -12.24
N TYR A 28 2.61 0.49 -11.07
CA TYR A 28 3.01 -0.89 -10.88
C TYR A 28 1.85 -1.71 -10.30
N ILE A 29 1.21 -2.53 -11.14
CA ILE A 29 0.07 -3.36 -10.73
C ILE A 29 0.48 -4.81 -10.56
N SER A 30 -0.16 -5.48 -9.59
CA SER A 30 0.00 -6.91 -9.37
C SER A 30 -1.33 -7.61 -9.59
N LEU A 31 -1.33 -8.64 -10.45
CA LEU A 31 -2.52 -9.43 -10.78
C LEU A 31 -3.04 -10.26 -9.60
N LEU A 32 -2.25 -10.39 -8.53
CA LEU A 32 -2.71 -10.97 -7.26
C LEU A 32 -3.81 -10.12 -6.60
N TYR A 33 -3.78 -8.80 -6.81
CA TYR A 33 -4.79 -7.86 -6.32
C TYR A 33 -5.80 -7.49 -7.41
N ASN A 34 -5.34 -7.44 -8.67
CA ASN A 34 -6.10 -6.99 -9.83
C ASN A 34 -6.22 -8.13 -10.84
N PRO A 35 -7.06 -9.16 -10.60
CA PRO A 35 -7.09 -10.38 -11.42
C PRO A 35 -7.45 -10.13 -12.90
N VAL A 36 -8.11 -9.01 -13.14
CA VAL A 36 -8.60 -8.50 -14.43
C VAL A 36 -7.81 -7.28 -14.92
N GLY A 37 -6.61 -7.04 -14.39
CA GLY A 37 -5.68 -6.04 -14.93
C GLY A 37 -5.13 -6.45 -16.31
N PRO A 38 -4.51 -5.51 -17.07
CA PRO A 38 -3.87 -5.82 -18.35
C PRO A 38 -2.84 -6.93 -18.20
N ARG A 39 -2.83 -7.90 -19.11
CA ARG A 39 -1.86 -9.02 -19.12
C ARG A 39 -0.83 -8.90 -20.22
N GLU A 40 -1.19 -8.22 -21.30
CA GLU A 40 -0.35 -7.99 -22.47
C GLU A 40 -0.36 -6.51 -22.84
N ALA A 41 0.57 -6.12 -23.72
CA ALA A 41 0.65 -4.76 -24.20
C ALA A 41 -0.66 -4.34 -24.90
N GLY A 42 -1.19 -3.17 -24.52
CA GLY A 42 -2.40 -2.61 -25.13
C GLY A 42 -3.75 -3.17 -24.63
N GLN A 43 -3.77 -4.27 -23.88
CA GLN A 43 -5.02 -4.82 -23.36
C GLN A 43 -5.67 -3.88 -22.34
N PRO A 44 -7.00 -3.70 -22.33
CA PRO A 44 -7.66 -2.99 -21.24
C PRO A 44 -7.57 -3.81 -19.94
N GLY A 45 -7.96 -3.20 -18.82
CA GLY A 45 -8.12 -3.92 -17.57
C GLY A 45 -8.86 -3.12 -16.52
N LEU A 46 -9.00 -3.70 -15.34
CA LEU A 46 -9.53 -3.01 -14.17
C LEU A 46 -8.47 -2.95 -13.07
N TRP A 47 -8.50 -1.87 -12.31
CA TRP A 47 -7.68 -1.65 -11.13
C TRP A 47 -8.56 -1.45 -9.91
N PHE A 48 -8.23 -2.14 -8.82
CA PHE A 48 -8.99 -2.19 -7.59
C PHE A 48 -8.25 -1.42 -6.49
N ASP A 49 -9.00 -0.68 -5.66
CA ASP A 49 -8.48 0.02 -4.48
C ASP A 49 -9.51 -0.02 -3.32
N THR A 50 -9.04 0.24 -2.11
CA THR A 50 -9.84 0.42 -0.89
C THR A 50 -10.39 1.82 -0.68
N ASP A 51 -9.90 2.79 -1.45
CA ASP A 51 -10.35 4.18 -1.43
C ASP A 51 -10.81 4.60 -2.85
N PRO A 52 -11.73 5.58 -2.96
CA PRO A 52 -12.15 6.12 -4.24
C PRO A 52 -10.96 6.62 -5.05
N PHE A 53 -10.90 6.20 -6.32
CA PHE A 53 -9.87 6.66 -7.23
C PHE A 53 -10.28 7.99 -7.88
N ASN A 54 -9.37 8.96 -7.87
CA ASN A 54 -9.54 10.21 -8.60
C ASN A 54 -8.63 10.17 -9.83
N PRO A 55 -9.15 9.79 -11.01
CA PRO A 55 -8.36 9.72 -12.21
C PRO A 55 -7.77 11.08 -12.56
N THR A 56 -6.49 11.09 -12.90
CA THR A 56 -5.81 12.21 -13.53
C THR A 56 -6.00 12.13 -15.04
N ASP A 57 -5.96 13.28 -15.73
CA ASP A 57 -5.99 13.31 -17.20
C ASP A 57 -4.71 12.74 -17.83
N ASP A 58 -3.63 12.67 -17.07
CA ASP A 58 -2.34 12.15 -17.51
C ASP A 58 -2.32 10.62 -17.61
N ALA A 59 -1.64 10.12 -18.63
CA ALA A 59 -1.43 8.69 -18.81
C ALA A 59 -0.23 8.22 -17.96
N SER A 60 -0.34 7.04 -17.37
CA SER A 60 0.77 6.42 -16.62
C SER A 60 1.43 5.29 -17.41
N ARG A 61 2.75 5.13 -17.27
CA ARG A 61 3.50 3.94 -17.69
C ARG A 61 3.17 2.77 -16.78
N VAL A 62 2.37 1.83 -17.28
CA VAL A 62 1.91 0.68 -16.51
C VAL A 62 2.86 -0.50 -16.66
N PHE A 63 3.22 -1.06 -15.51
CA PHE A 63 3.97 -2.29 -15.36
C PHE A 63 3.14 -3.34 -14.61
N VAL A 64 3.11 -4.56 -15.14
CA VAL A 64 2.39 -5.68 -14.55
C VAL A 64 3.39 -6.65 -13.95
N ARG A 65 3.18 -7.06 -12.70
CA ARG A 65 4.04 -8.03 -12.04
C ARG A 65 3.86 -9.42 -12.65
N LEU A 66 4.93 -9.99 -13.20
CA LEU A 66 4.95 -11.38 -13.66
C LEU A 66 5.27 -12.33 -12.50
N ARG A 67 6.25 -11.95 -11.68
CA ARG A 67 6.69 -12.69 -10.47
C ARG A 67 7.49 -11.75 -9.57
N ALA A 68 8.05 -12.27 -8.47
CA ALA A 68 8.95 -11.48 -7.64
C ALA A 68 10.15 -10.97 -8.45
N GLY A 69 10.37 -9.65 -8.45
CA GLY A 69 11.48 -9.01 -9.17
C GLY A 69 11.35 -8.94 -10.70
N ALA A 70 10.23 -9.40 -11.28
CA ALA A 70 10.02 -9.35 -12.73
C ALA A 70 8.70 -8.64 -13.06
N TRP A 71 8.82 -7.62 -13.90
CA TRP A 71 7.73 -6.72 -14.30
C TRP A 71 7.70 -6.59 -15.81
N LEU A 72 6.50 -6.57 -16.38
CA LEU A 72 6.26 -6.38 -17.80
C LEU A 72 5.70 -4.98 -18.03
N TYR A 73 6.34 -4.20 -18.88
CA TYR A 73 5.81 -2.94 -19.36
C TYR A 73 4.71 -3.18 -20.40
N VAL A 74 3.48 -2.73 -20.13
CA VAL A 74 2.29 -3.04 -20.94
C VAL A 74 1.70 -1.81 -21.68
N GLY A 75 2.30 -0.63 -21.53
CA GLY A 75 1.92 0.58 -22.27
C GLY A 75 1.60 1.79 -21.38
N GLN A 76 0.88 2.76 -21.96
CA GLN A 76 0.49 4.03 -21.37
C GLN A 76 -1.01 3.95 -21.14
N TYR A 77 -1.45 4.11 -19.90
CA TYR A 77 -2.85 3.93 -19.55
C TYR A 77 -3.42 5.19 -18.95
N LYS A 78 -4.64 5.51 -19.38
CA LYS A 78 -5.52 6.39 -18.61
C LYS A 78 -6.46 5.53 -17.77
N PHE A 79 -6.82 6.08 -16.63
CA PHE A 79 -7.77 5.48 -15.71
C PHE A 79 -9.08 6.26 -15.79
N TYR A 80 -10.18 5.56 -15.55
CA TYR A 80 -11.53 6.12 -15.61
C TYR A 80 -12.33 5.59 -14.43
N ASN A 81 -13.25 6.40 -13.92
CA ASN A 81 -14.17 5.94 -12.90
C ASN A 81 -15.03 4.81 -13.46
N SER A 82 -15.15 3.74 -12.68
CA SER A 82 -16.10 2.67 -12.91
C SER A 82 -17.07 2.59 -11.73
N ALA A 83 -18.08 1.75 -11.85
CA ALA A 83 -18.89 1.39 -10.70
C ALA A 83 -18.02 0.60 -9.71
N ASP A 84 -18.27 0.80 -8.42
CA ASP A 84 -17.58 0.06 -7.37
C ASP A 84 -17.92 -1.43 -7.44
N LEU A 85 -17.04 -2.27 -6.92
CA LEU A 85 -17.26 -3.71 -6.85
C LEU A 85 -18.43 -3.98 -5.91
N SER A 86 -19.54 -4.47 -6.46
CA SER A 86 -20.70 -4.85 -5.67
C SER A 86 -20.37 -6.03 -4.74
N GLN A 87 -21.17 -6.22 -3.69
CA GLN A 87 -21.06 -7.40 -2.81
C GLN A 87 -21.12 -8.71 -3.61
N THR A 88 -22.02 -8.81 -4.58
CA THR A 88 -22.15 -10.00 -5.42
C THR A 88 -20.88 -10.24 -6.23
N GLU A 89 -20.32 -9.22 -6.87
CA GLU A 89 -19.08 -9.35 -7.64
C GLU A 89 -17.87 -9.65 -6.76
N TRP A 90 -17.85 -9.15 -5.53
CA TRP A 90 -16.87 -9.52 -4.51
C TRP A 90 -16.98 -11.01 -4.16
N LEU A 91 -18.18 -11.51 -3.85
CA LEU A 91 -18.40 -12.93 -3.52
C LEU A 91 -18.04 -13.88 -4.67
N LEU A 92 -18.17 -13.40 -5.92
CA LEU A 92 -17.74 -14.12 -7.13
C LEU A 92 -16.21 -14.11 -7.34
N GLN A 93 -15.46 -13.28 -6.62
CA GLN A 93 -14.00 -13.30 -6.72
C GLN A 93 -13.43 -14.63 -6.20
N PRO A 94 -12.36 -15.14 -6.83
CA PRO A 94 -11.65 -16.31 -6.33
C PRO A 94 -11.24 -16.13 -4.87
N THR A 95 -11.34 -17.20 -4.06
CA THR A 95 -10.97 -17.19 -2.64
C THR A 95 -9.55 -16.65 -2.41
N GLN A 96 -8.62 -16.93 -3.32
CA GLN A 96 -7.26 -16.39 -3.26
C GLN A 96 -7.20 -14.86 -3.35
N VAL A 97 -8.02 -14.24 -4.20
CA VAL A 97 -8.10 -12.78 -4.36
C VAL A 97 -8.69 -12.17 -3.09
N ARG A 98 -9.81 -12.72 -2.60
CA ARG A 98 -10.44 -12.25 -1.35
C ARG A 98 -9.49 -12.33 -0.16
N ASN A 99 -8.86 -13.48 0.05
CA ASN A 99 -7.88 -13.69 1.13
C ASN A 99 -6.63 -12.82 0.99
N THR A 100 -6.23 -12.47 -0.24
CA THR A 100 -5.12 -11.54 -0.45
C THR A 100 -5.52 -10.14 -0.02
N TRP A 101 -6.64 -9.62 -0.51
CA TRP A 101 -7.10 -8.29 -0.14
C TRP A 101 -7.26 -8.13 1.38
N THR A 102 -7.97 -9.03 2.04
CA THR A 102 -8.24 -8.94 3.48
C THR A 102 -6.96 -8.98 4.31
N ARG A 103 -6.04 -9.90 3.98
CA ARG A 103 -4.72 -10.01 4.64
C ARG A 103 -3.88 -8.75 4.45
N GLU A 104 -3.85 -8.19 3.25
CA GLU A 104 -2.96 -7.08 2.93
C GLU A 104 -3.52 -5.75 3.46
N ILE A 105 -4.84 -5.55 3.45
CA ILE A 105 -5.54 -4.47 4.18
C ILE A 105 -5.17 -4.54 5.66
N TRP A 106 -5.17 -5.73 6.25
CA TRP A 106 -4.81 -5.93 7.64
C TRP A 106 -3.33 -5.62 7.93
N ARG A 107 -2.41 -5.98 7.03
CA ARG A 107 -0.96 -5.79 7.26
C ARG A 107 -0.48 -4.38 7.01
N HIS A 108 -1.01 -3.71 5.99
CA HIS A 108 -0.41 -2.50 5.46
C HIS A 108 -1.11 -1.21 5.91
N SER A 109 -0.33 -0.14 5.98
CA SER A 109 -0.82 1.18 6.43
C SER A 109 -1.89 1.78 5.51
N TRP A 110 -1.88 1.45 4.21
CA TRP A 110 -2.92 1.91 3.28
C TRP A 110 -4.29 1.31 3.65
N GLY A 111 -4.34 0.08 4.16
CA GLY A 111 -5.57 -0.54 4.66
C GLY A 111 -6.05 -0.01 6.03
N ARG A 112 -5.44 1.06 6.56
CA ARG A 112 -5.81 1.63 7.87
C ARG A 112 -7.25 2.16 7.88
N ARG A 113 -7.70 2.81 6.81
CA ARG A 113 -9.05 3.39 6.74
C ARG A 113 -10.14 2.33 6.78
N VAL A 114 -9.98 1.25 6.02
CA VAL A 114 -10.89 0.09 6.06
C VAL A 114 -10.96 -0.49 7.47
N ARG A 115 -9.82 -0.78 8.10
CA ARG A 115 -9.78 -1.29 9.47
C ARG A 115 -10.48 -0.37 10.47
N LEU A 116 -10.34 0.93 10.29
CA LEU A 116 -11.00 1.92 11.14
C LEU A 116 -12.52 1.89 10.95
N ARG A 117 -13.02 1.84 9.71
CA ARG A 117 -14.45 1.74 9.43
C ARG A 117 -15.05 0.46 10.02
N VAL A 118 -14.41 -0.68 9.82
CA VAL A 118 -14.82 -1.97 10.43
C VAL A 118 -14.87 -1.87 11.96
N THR A 119 -13.84 -1.27 12.58
CA THR A 119 -13.81 -1.08 14.04
C THR A 119 -14.96 -0.19 14.51
N LEU A 120 -15.17 0.96 13.86
CA LEU A 120 -16.21 1.91 14.22
C LEU A 120 -17.60 1.30 14.05
N ARG A 121 -17.83 0.55 12.97
CA ARG A 121 -19.10 -0.13 12.74
C ARG A 121 -19.43 -1.13 13.85
N ARG A 122 -18.44 -1.90 14.30
CA ARG A 122 -18.58 -2.81 15.45
C ARG A 122 -18.91 -2.09 16.76
N GLU A 123 -18.33 -0.91 16.99
CA GLU A 123 -18.59 -0.13 18.22
C GLU A 123 -19.92 0.62 18.18
N LEU A 124 -20.26 1.21 17.03
CA LEU A 124 -21.43 2.07 16.84
C LEU A 124 -22.70 1.28 16.48
N GLN A 125 -22.56 0.03 16.04
CA GLN A 125 -23.67 -0.82 15.56
C GLN A 125 -24.45 -0.17 14.40
N ARG A 126 -23.77 0.64 13.59
CA ARG A 126 -24.26 1.29 12.36
C ARG A 126 -23.08 1.72 11.49
N ASP A 127 -23.36 2.17 10.27
CA ASP A 127 -22.33 2.78 9.43
C ASP A 127 -21.77 4.07 10.07
N PRO A 128 -20.43 4.21 10.15
CA PRO A 128 -19.81 5.42 10.65
C PRO A 128 -19.93 6.56 9.64
N THR A 129 -20.12 7.79 10.12
CA THR A 129 -20.13 8.97 9.25
C THR A 129 -18.71 9.35 8.82
N PRO A 130 -18.53 10.08 7.70
CA PRO A 130 -17.21 10.55 7.28
C PRO A 130 -16.48 11.36 8.36
N GLU A 131 -17.20 12.15 9.16
CA GLU A 131 -16.64 12.94 10.28
C GLU A 131 -16.14 12.05 11.41
N GLU A 132 -16.85 10.97 11.73
CA GLU A 132 -16.44 10.01 12.75
C GLU A 132 -15.17 9.26 12.33
N VAL A 133 -15.09 8.85 11.07
CA VAL A 133 -13.89 8.23 10.48
C VAL A 133 -12.72 9.21 10.51
N LYS A 134 -12.94 10.47 10.13
CA LYS A 134 -11.92 11.53 10.16
C LYS A 134 -11.40 11.75 11.58
N LYS A 135 -12.31 11.98 12.55
CA LYS A 135 -11.98 12.20 13.96
C LYS A 135 -11.18 11.04 14.54
N ALA A 136 -11.59 9.80 14.28
CA ALA A 136 -10.89 8.63 14.79
C ALA A 136 -9.53 8.40 14.09
N THR A 137 -9.40 8.81 12.83
CA THR A 137 -8.12 8.81 12.10
C THR A 137 -7.11 9.77 12.74
N GLU A 138 -7.55 11.01 13.02
CA GLU A 138 -6.77 12.08 13.65
C GLU A 138 -6.38 11.74 15.09
N ALA A 139 -7.29 11.14 15.85
CA ALA A 139 -7.05 10.69 17.22
C ALA A 139 -6.06 9.51 17.31
N GLY A 140 -5.58 8.98 16.18
CA GLY A 140 -4.65 7.86 16.17
C GLY A 140 -5.24 6.57 16.76
N LYS A 141 -6.58 6.42 16.69
CA LYS A 141 -7.28 5.30 17.32
C LYS A 141 -6.67 3.96 16.90
N ALA A 142 -6.35 3.14 17.89
CA ALA A 142 -5.79 1.82 17.68
C ALA A 142 -6.91 0.82 17.29
N PHE A 143 -6.58 -0.09 16.38
CA PHE A 143 -7.47 -1.13 15.84
C PHE A 143 -6.87 -2.52 16.11
N LYS A 144 -6.39 -2.72 17.35
CA LYS A 144 -5.59 -3.89 17.73
C LYS A 144 -6.38 -5.21 17.70
N ASP A 145 -7.70 -5.12 17.75
CA ASP A 145 -8.60 -6.28 17.89
C ASP A 145 -9.38 -6.58 16.60
N ILE A 146 -8.90 -6.10 15.45
CA ILE A 146 -9.42 -6.46 14.13
C ILE A 146 -8.53 -7.56 13.54
N THR A 147 -9.18 -8.63 13.10
CA THR A 147 -8.59 -9.77 12.40
C THR A 147 -8.83 -9.67 10.89
N PRO A 148 -8.06 -10.39 10.05
CA PRO A 148 -8.37 -10.52 8.63
C PRO A 148 -9.78 -11.09 8.36
N GLU A 149 -10.28 -11.94 9.26
CA GLU A 149 -11.62 -12.55 9.20
C GLU A 149 -12.72 -11.50 9.40
N ASP A 150 -12.55 -10.55 10.34
CA ASP A 150 -13.48 -9.43 10.52
C ASP A 150 -13.57 -8.56 9.25
N ILE A 151 -12.43 -8.34 8.58
CA ILE A 151 -12.39 -7.59 7.31
C ILE A 151 -13.09 -8.39 6.21
N LEU A 152 -12.78 -9.69 6.08
CA LEU A 152 -13.44 -10.55 5.09
C LEU A 152 -14.95 -10.53 5.25
N GLN A 153 -15.44 -10.66 6.49
CA GLN A 153 -16.86 -10.64 6.80
C GLN A 153 -17.51 -9.31 6.40
N ALA A 154 -16.87 -8.17 6.69
CA ALA A 154 -17.38 -6.86 6.32
C ALA A 154 -17.57 -6.71 4.79
N TYR A 155 -16.64 -7.23 3.99
CA TYR A 155 -16.78 -7.26 2.53
C TYR A 155 -17.84 -8.28 2.07
N ASP A 156 -17.86 -9.47 2.66
CA ASP A 156 -18.84 -10.52 2.32
C ASP A 156 -20.28 -10.09 2.65
N GLN A 157 -20.48 -9.20 3.63
CA GLN A 157 -21.77 -8.60 4.01
C GLN A 157 -22.10 -7.31 3.22
N GLY A 158 -21.17 -6.81 2.40
CA GLY A 158 -21.35 -5.58 1.62
C GLY A 158 -21.20 -4.27 2.43
N GLU A 159 -20.74 -4.35 3.68
CA GLU A 159 -20.46 -3.19 4.53
C GLU A 159 -19.19 -2.43 4.09
N GLU A 160 -18.28 -3.15 3.43
CA GLU A 160 -17.12 -2.62 2.72
C GLU A 160 -17.15 -3.10 1.27
N HIS A 161 -16.57 -2.30 0.37
CA HIS A 161 -16.43 -2.63 -1.05
C HIS A 161 -15.07 -2.16 -1.56
N LEU A 162 -14.68 -2.67 -2.73
CA LEU A 162 -13.51 -2.19 -3.45
C LEU A 162 -13.96 -1.19 -4.51
N TYR A 163 -13.24 -0.09 -4.62
CA TYR A 163 -13.40 0.86 -5.71
C TYR A 163 -12.73 0.30 -6.94
N ILE A 164 -13.32 0.54 -8.11
CA ILE A 164 -12.80 0.09 -9.39
C ILE A 164 -12.52 1.29 -10.29
N ALA A 165 -11.32 1.32 -10.85
CA ALA A 165 -11.02 2.16 -12.00
C ALA A 165 -10.86 1.30 -13.27
N GLY A 166 -11.50 1.71 -14.35
CA GLY A 166 -11.25 1.15 -15.67
C GLY A 166 -9.90 1.64 -16.20
N MET A 167 -9.14 0.77 -16.84
CA MET A 167 -7.85 1.08 -17.45
C MET A 167 -7.94 0.94 -18.97
N LYS A 168 -7.61 2.00 -19.71
CA LYS A 168 -7.53 1.99 -21.19
C LYS A 168 -6.12 2.34 -21.64
N CYS A 169 -5.54 1.50 -22.48
CA CYS A 169 -4.29 1.82 -23.15
C CYS A 169 -4.52 2.97 -24.14
N VAL A 170 -3.70 4.00 -24.05
CA VAL A 170 -3.71 5.19 -24.93
C VAL A 170 -2.44 5.32 -25.77
N GLY A 171 -1.46 4.44 -25.56
CA GLY A 171 -0.21 4.44 -26.31
C GLY A 171 0.78 3.40 -25.81
N TYR A 172 1.88 3.25 -26.55
CA TYR A 172 3.00 2.40 -26.16
C TYR A 172 4.31 3.11 -26.50
N ASP A 173 5.08 3.48 -25.49
CA ASP A 173 6.36 4.17 -25.66
C ASP A 173 7.47 3.16 -26.01
N THR A 174 7.62 2.90 -27.31
CA THR A 174 8.62 1.95 -27.83
C THR A 174 10.05 2.39 -27.56
N GLU A 175 10.32 3.70 -27.52
CA GLU A 175 11.65 4.21 -27.22
C GLU A 175 12.03 3.93 -25.77
N PHE A 176 11.11 4.19 -24.85
CA PHE A 176 11.28 3.86 -23.45
C PHE A 176 11.47 2.34 -23.23
N GLN A 177 10.69 1.50 -23.92
CA GLN A 177 10.85 0.05 -23.85
C GLN A 177 12.25 -0.40 -24.30
N ARG A 178 12.75 0.12 -25.44
CA ARG A 178 14.12 -0.14 -25.91
C ARG A 178 15.17 0.32 -24.91
N LYS A 179 15.03 1.55 -24.38
CA LYS A 179 15.92 2.11 -23.35
C LYS A 179 16.00 1.22 -22.10
N ILE A 180 14.87 0.65 -21.65
CA ILE A 180 14.87 -0.30 -20.53
C ILE A 180 15.60 -1.58 -20.92
N ALA A 181 15.30 -2.16 -22.07
CA ALA A 181 15.92 -3.42 -22.51
C ALA A 181 17.44 -3.30 -22.61
N GLU A 182 17.93 -2.23 -23.25
CA GLU A 182 19.37 -1.93 -23.36
C GLU A 182 20.00 -1.64 -21.99
N GLY A 183 19.30 -0.88 -21.14
CA GLY A 183 19.76 -0.56 -19.78
C GLY A 183 19.82 -1.79 -18.87
N PHE A 184 18.93 -2.76 -19.07
CA PHE A 184 18.86 -3.98 -18.26
C PHE A 184 20.06 -4.90 -18.50
N LEU A 185 20.56 -4.99 -19.75
CA LEU A 185 21.77 -5.76 -20.07
C LEU A 185 23.02 -5.25 -19.33
N LYS A 186 23.05 -3.95 -19.01
CA LYS A 186 24.14 -3.30 -18.27
C LYS A 186 23.87 -3.25 -16.76
N TRP A 187 22.71 -3.70 -16.30
CA TRP A 187 22.33 -3.54 -14.91
C TRP A 187 22.96 -4.60 -14.02
N ILE A 188 23.70 -4.15 -13.03
CA ILE A 188 24.23 -4.98 -11.96
C ILE A 188 23.33 -4.79 -10.74
N PRO A 189 22.71 -5.85 -10.20
CA PRO A 189 21.93 -5.74 -8.98
C PRO A 189 22.80 -5.17 -7.85
N PRO A 190 22.31 -4.17 -7.10
CA PRO A 190 23.03 -3.71 -5.92
C PRO A 190 23.25 -4.92 -5.00
N PRO A 191 24.45 -5.04 -4.38
CA PRO A 191 24.74 -6.17 -3.53
C PRO A 191 23.65 -6.32 -2.48
N SER A 192 23.15 -7.55 -2.29
CA SER A 192 22.17 -7.81 -1.24
C SER A 192 22.77 -7.31 0.07
N ARG A 193 22.08 -6.40 0.78
CA ARG A 193 22.53 -5.97 2.11
C ARG A 193 22.75 -7.23 2.94
N ALA A 194 24.00 -7.53 3.26
CA ALA A 194 24.35 -8.69 4.07
C ALA A 194 23.44 -8.68 5.30
N SER A 195 22.72 -9.78 5.54
CA SER A 195 21.85 -9.88 6.70
C SER A 195 22.71 -9.62 7.93
N ARG A 196 22.50 -8.49 8.62
CA ARG A 196 23.21 -8.21 9.87
C ARG A 196 23.05 -9.45 10.77
N PRO A 197 24.13 -10.01 11.34
CA PRO A 197 24.06 -11.17 12.21
C PRO A 197 22.98 -10.98 13.28
N LYS A 198 22.11 -11.99 13.46
CA LYS A 198 20.97 -11.93 14.40
C LYS A 198 21.41 -11.50 15.82
N ASP A 199 22.63 -11.83 16.22
CA ASP A 199 23.16 -11.54 17.55
C ASP A 199 23.48 -10.06 17.81
N ALA A 200 23.90 -9.32 16.77
CA ALA A 200 24.16 -7.88 16.90
C ALA A 200 22.86 -7.10 17.17
N ARG A 201 21.75 -7.54 16.57
CA ARG A 201 20.42 -6.92 16.72
C ARG A 201 19.81 -7.17 18.11
N ALA A 202 20.16 -8.29 18.76
CA ALA A 202 19.74 -8.61 20.12
C ALA A 202 20.50 -7.76 21.17
N ARG A 203 21.81 -7.54 20.99
CA ARG A 203 22.62 -6.69 21.88
C ARG A 203 22.19 -5.23 21.85
N GLU A 204 21.85 -4.70 20.68
CA GLU A 204 21.41 -3.30 20.51
C GLU A 204 20.04 -3.02 21.17
N LYS A 205 19.12 -4.00 21.16
CA LYS A 205 17.82 -3.89 21.85
C LYS A 205 17.93 -3.97 23.38
N LYS A 206 18.88 -4.75 23.94
CA LYS A 206 19.12 -4.79 25.39
C LYS A 206 19.71 -3.47 25.92
N GLY A 207 20.59 -2.82 25.16
CA GLY A 207 21.16 -1.52 25.53
C GLY A 207 20.12 -0.39 25.62
N LYS A 208 19.18 -0.33 24.67
CA LYS A 208 18.10 0.69 24.69
C LYS A 208 17.11 0.50 25.84
N LYS A 209 16.84 -0.74 26.29
CA LYS A 209 15.97 -0.99 27.46
C LYS A 209 16.60 -0.52 28.77
N ARG A 210 17.91 -0.71 28.99
CA ARG A 210 18.59 -0.20 30.21
C ARG A 210 18.58 1.32 30.29
N ARG A 211 18.88 2.01 29.18
CA ARG A 211 18.95 3.48 29.17
C ARG A 211 17.59 4.18 29.34
N ALA A 212 16.49 3.52 28.98
CA ALA A 212 15.13 4.01 29.23
C ALA A 212 14.66 3.79 30.68
N GLN A 213 15.23 2.79 31.37
CA GLN A 213 14.90 2.48 32.76
C GLN A 213 15.67 3.40 33.74
N GLU A 214 16.95 3.71 33.47
CA GLU A 214 17.74 4.66 34.27
C GLU A 214 17.20 6.09 34.24
N ARG A 215 16.53 6.51 33.16
CA ARG A 215 15.89 7.84 33.09
C ARG A 215 14.59 7.98 33.88
N ARG A 216 14.01 6.87 34.39
CA ARG A 216 12.76 6.90 35.18
C ARG A 216 12.98 6.86 36.70
N THR A 217 14.18 6.56 37.16
CA THR A 217 14.49 6.37 38.59
C THR A 217 15.28 7.52 39.23
N GLY A 218 15.53 8.61 38.51
CA GLY A 218 16.22 9.79 39.03
C GLY A 218 15.36 11.05 38.96
N SER A 219 14.30 11.13 39.75
CA SER A 219 13.58 12.38 40.07
C SER A 219 12.64 12.12 41.26
N SER A 220 13.18 11.99 42.46
CA SER A 220 12.43 12.04 43.73
C SER A 220 13.37 12.31 44.88
N GLU A 221 13.67 13.59 45.10
CA GLU A 221 14.28 14.23 46.27
C GLU A 221 14.23 15.71 45.89
N GLY A 222 13.66 16.67 46.60
CA GLY A 222 13.00 16.81 47.89
C GLY A 222 12.92 18.34 48.09
N ASP A 223 11.86 18.85 48.72
CA ASP A 223 11.93 20.06 49.56
C ASP A 223 10.54 20.32 50.15
N ASP A 224 10.39 19.78 51.36
CA ASP A 224 9.54 20.36 52.39
C ASP A 224 10.19 21.68 52.85
N ASP A 225 9.44 22.78 52.90
CA ASP A 225 9.72 23.82 53.88
C ASP A 225 8.43 24.48 54.38
N GLU A 226 8.28 24.41 55.70
CA GLU A 226 7.33 25.15 56.52
C GLU A 226 7.75 26.62 56.56
N THR A 227 6.81 27.57 56.51
CA THR A 227 6.66 28.57 57.58
C THR A 227 5.44 29.48 57.37
N ARG A 228 4.59 29.46 58.40
CA ARG A 228 3.87 30.56 59.06
C ARG A 228 2.96 31.51 58.27
#